data_AF-A0A3M1VT84-F1
#
_entry.id   AF-A0A3M1VT84-F1
#
_cell.length_a   1.000
_cell.length_b   1.000
_cell.length_c   1.000
_cell.angle_alpha   90.00
_cell.angle_beta   90.00
_cell.angle_gamma   90.00
#
_symmetry.space_group_name_H-M   'P 1'
#
loop_
_entity.id
_entity.type
_entity.pdbx_description
1 polymer ?
#
loop_
_entity_poly.entity_id
_entity_poly.type
_entity_poly.pdbx_seq_one_letter_code
_entity_poly.pdbx_strand_id
1 'polypeptide(L)'
;MSPEAIANLIKQVPIGDDANEFISALDKVLDDVLGKVSEAFVTRSPWDTLEKQLQMCYYNAWGEIRSADTFARQIEKIGFDYPELKLNVARQLHDEMRHFKMYRDCAFKMGGKKDVFETPEAKPLFNMFEHYDSIQDPLEEIICCQFISERGALIFFKEALKFDTHPELRSTVERILPDELFHIAVGRMAARMLAKQGRSAQERILELVTRELEFPAQSIAAGREGQIPFIGF
;
A
#
# COMPACT_ATOMS: atom_id res chain seq x y z
N MET A 1 -7.23 14.80 8.35
CA MET A 1 -8.35 14.15 9.06
C MET A 1 -7.81 13.62 10.39
N SER A 2 -8.56 13.70 11.50
CA SER A 2 -8.09 13.13 12.78
C SER A 2 -8.29 11.62 12.84
N PRO A 3 -7.51 10.87 13.64
CA PRO A 3 -7.73 9.44 13.86
C PRO A 3 -9.18 9.11 14.31
N GLU A 4 -9.75 9.94 15.17
CA GLU A 4 -11.14 9.77 15.64
C GLU A 4 -12.17 9.90 14.50
N ALA A 5 -11.97 10.84 13.58
CA ALA A 5 -12.84 10.99 12.42
C ALA A 5 -12.77 9.77 11.49
N ILE A 6 -11.59 9.18 11.31
CA ILE A 6 -11.39 7.96 10.52
C ILE A 6 -12.11 6.78 11.18
N ALA A 7 -11.87 6.56 12.48
CA ALA A 7 -12.54 5.50 13.22
C ALA A 7 -14.08 5.64 13.16
N ASN A 8 -14.60 6.86 13.21
CA ASN A 8 -16.05 7.12 13.09
C ASN A 8 -16.61 6.83 11.69
N LEU A 9 -15.83 7.01 10.63
CA LEU A 9 -16.24 6.62 9.27
C LEU A 9 -16.22 5.10 9.11
N ILE A 10 -15.20 4.42 9.61
CA ILE A 10 -15.07 2.95 9.53
C ILE A 10 -16.22 2.27 10.29
N LYS A 11 -16.60 2.79 11.47
CA LYS A 11 -17.75 2.29 12.25
C LYS A 11 -19.10 2.37 11.52
N GLN A 12 -19.20 3.15 10.44
CA GLN A 12 -20.43 3.23 9.63
C GLN A 12 -20.51 2.13 8.56
N VAL A 13 -19.44 1.34 8.36
CA VAL A 13 -19.47 0.21 7.44
C VAL A 13 -20.44 -0.85 8.00
N PRO A 14 -21.49 -1.24 7.24
CA PRO A 14 -22.51 -2.14 7.74
C PRO A 14 -21.95 -3.56 7.87
N ILE A 15 -22.02 -4.11 9.09
CA ILE A 15 -21.77 -5.52 9.36
C ILE A 15 -23.05 -6.30 9.10
N GLY A 16 -22.95 -7.41 8.37
CA GLY A 16 -24.12 -8.15 7.94
C GLY A 16 -23.80 -9.52 7.37
N ASP A 17 -24.82 -10.13 6.78
CA ASP A 17 -24.74 -11.51 6.28
C ASP A 17 -24.14 -11.59 4.87
N ASP A 18 -24.15 -10.48 4.10
CA ASP A 18 -23.52 -10.40 2.79
C ASP A 18 -22.11 -9.78 2.88
N ALA A 19 -21.09 -10.63 2.77
CA ALA A 19 -19.69 -10.22 2.74
C ALA A 19 -19.36 -9.28 1.56
N ASN A 20 -20.07 -9.37 0.42
CA ASN A 20 -19.83 -8.48 -0.70
C ASN A 20 -20.32 -7.05 -0.43
N GLU A 21 -21.49 -6.92 0.20
CA GLU A 21 -22.01 -5.61 0.59
C GLU A 21 -21.09 -4.94 1.62
N PHE A 22 -20.63 -5.70 2.62
CA PHE A 22 -19.64 -5.25 3.59
C PHE A 22 -18.35 -4.75 2.91
N ILE A 23 -17.74 -5.57 2.05
CA ILE A 23 -16.48 -5.19 1.37
C ILE A 23 -16.69 -4.01 0.42
N SER A 24 -17.80 -3.94 -0.30
CA SER A 24 -18.10 -2.81 -1.19
C SER A 24 -18.36 -1.51 -0.43
N ALA A 25 -18.91 -1.56 0.78
CA ALA A 25 -19.02 -0.39 1.64
C ALA A 25 -17.65 0.03 2.19
N LEU A 26 -16.84 -0.94 2.61
CA LEU A 26 -15.48 -0.71 3.08
C LEU A 26 -14.57 -0.10 2.00
N ASP A 27 -14.67 -0.59 0.75
CA ASP A 27 -13.96 -0.02 -0.42
C ASP A 27 -14.16 1.50 -0.51
N LYS A 28 -15.42 1.95 -0.39
CA LYS A 28 -15.77 3.38 -0.49
C LYS A 28 -15.17 4.20 0.65
N VAL A 29 -15.20 3.66 1.86
CA VAL A 29 -14.63 4.33 3.04
C VAL A 29 -13.10 4.43 2.91
N LEU A 30 -12.45 3.35 2.49
CA LEU A 30 -11.01 3.34 2.23
C LEU A 30 -10.63 4.37 1.17
N ASP A 31 -11.32 4.39 0.03
CA ASP A 31 -11.03 5.33 -1.06
C ASP A 31 -11.20 6.80 -0.62
N ASP A 32 -12.24 7.11 0.15
CA ASP A 32 -12.48 8.46 0.67
C ASP A 32 -11.42 8.89 1.68
N VAL A 33 -11.09 8.02 2.65
CA VAL A 33 -10.09 8.32 3.69
C VAL A 33 -8.70 8.44 3.07
N LEU A 34 -8.26 7.44 2.30
CA LEU A 34 -6.95 7.40 1.67
C LEU A 34 -6.80 8.51 0.63
N GLY A 35 -7.86 8.87 -0.09
CA GLY A 35 -7.92 10.02 -0.99
C GLY A 35 -7.59 11.32 -0.27
N LYS A 36 -8.31 11.62 0.82
CA LYS A 36 -8.09 12.84 1.61
C LYS A 36 -6.72 12.89 2.27
N VAL A 37 -6.23 11.74 2.74
CA VAL A 37 -4.88 11.59 3.34
C VAL A 37 -3.81 11.87 2.28
N SER A 38 -3.92 11.26 1.11
CA SER A 38 -2.97 11.41 -0.01
C SER A 38 -2.95 12.83 -0.56
N GLU A 39 -4.13 13.41 -0.82
CA GLU A 39 -4.26 14.79 -1.31
C GLU A 39 -3.61 15.79 -0.34
N ALA A 40 -3.90 15.66 0.96
CA ALA A 40 -3.32 16.53 1.98
C ALA A 40 -1.80 16.40 2.05
N PHE A 41 -1.26 15.19 1.88
CA PHE A 41 0.17 14.95 1.90
C PHE A 41 0.89 15.53 0.68
N VAL A 42 0.40 15.21 -0.52
CA VAL A 42 0.98 15.67 -1.78
C VAL A 42 0.92 17.19 -1.88
N THR A 43 -0.17 17.83 -1.43
CA THR A 43 -0.31 19.30 -1.41
C THR A 43 0.73 19.98 -0.51
N ARG A 44 1.12 19.34 0.60
CA ARG A 44 2.10 19.89 1.56
C ARG A 44 3.56 19.67 1.15
N SER A 45 3.81 18.71 0.25
CA SER A 45 5.16 18.35 -0.20
C SER A 45 5.23 18.46 -1.72
N PRO A 46 5.60 19.62 -2.30
CA PRO A 46 5.70 19.76 -3.75
C PRO A 46 6.71 18.77 -4.35
N TRP A 47 6.32 18.05 -5.41
CA TRP A 47 7.10 17.00 -6.10
C TRP A 47 7.80 17.51 -7.37
N ASP A 48 7.96 18.81 -7.48
CA ASP A 48 8.40 19.53 -8.68
C ASP A 48 9.92 19.48 -8.93
N THR A 49 10.71 18.98 -7.98
CA THR A 49 12.16 18.87 -8.14
C THR A 49 12.60 17.48 -8.57
N LEU A 50 13.61 17.42 -9.44
CA LEU A 50 14.25 16.18 -9.88
C LEU A 50 14.76 15.35 -8.69
N GLU A 51 15.34 15.99 -7.68
CA GLU A 51 15.86 15.32 -6.49
C GLU A 51 14.78 14.54 -5.74
N LYS A 52 13.61 15.15 -5.50
CA LYS A 52 12.50 14.48 -4.82
C LYS A 52 11.94 13.32 -5.64
N GLN A 53 11.85 13.49 -6.95
CA GLN A 53 11.39 12.44 -7.86
C GLN A 53 12.40 11.26 -7.94
N LEU A 54 13.70 11.54 -7.88
CA LEU A 54 14.74 10.51 -7.74
C LEU A 54 14.63 9.78 -6.41
N GLN A 55 14.44 10.51 -5.30
CA GLN A 55 14.24 9.91 -3.99
C GLN A 55 13.03 8.97 -3.97
N MET A 56 11.94 9.36 -4.63
CA MET A 56 10.77 8.49 -4.78
C MET A 56 11.10 7.20 -5.55
N CYS A 57 11.89 7.28 -6.64
CA CYS A 57 12.29 6.08 -7.38
C CYS A 57 13.15 5.14 -6.51
N TYR A 58 14.11 5.68 -5.76
CA TYR A 58 14.94 4.88 -4.85
C TYR A 58 14.11 4.22 -3.77
N TYR A 59 13.25 5.02 -3.16
CA TYR A 59 12.38 4.61 -2.08
C TYR A 59 11.44 3.48 -2.52
N ASN A 60 10.73 3.68 -3.64
CA ASN A 60 9.83 2.66 -4.17
C ASN A 60 10.56 1.41 -4.58
N ALA A 61 11.72 1.52 -5.25
CA ALA A 61 12.51 0.35 -5.60
C ALA A 61 12.86 -0.49 -4.36
N TRP A 62 13.33 0.12 -3.28
CA TRP A 62 13.56 -0.60 -2.03
C TRP A 62 12.26 -1.17 -1.43
N GLY A 63 11.14 -0.49 -1.62
CA GLY A 63 9.79 -1.00 -1.39
C GLY A 63 9.50 -2.30 -2.10
N GLU A 64 9.60 -2.31 -3.43
CA GLU A 64 9.19 -3.45 -4.25
C GLU A 64 10.05 -4.70 -4.00
N ILE A 65 11.36 -4.51 -3.78
CA ILE A 65 12.21 -5.66 -3.48
C ILE A 65 11.93 -6.21 -2.07
N ARG A 66 11.55 -5.35 -1.12
CA ARG A 66 11.21 -5.76 0.24
C ARG A 66 9.80 -6.36 0.32
N SER A 67 8.84 -5.86 -0.47
CA SER A 67 7.49 -6.42 -0.58
C SER A 67 7.55 -7.84 -1.14
N ALA A 68 8.42 -8.10 -2.11
CA ALA A 68 8.64 -9.44 -2.67
C ALA A 68 9.02 -10.48 -1.58
N ASP A 69 9.83 -10.11 -0.58
CA ASP A 69 10.15 -11.00 0.55
C ASP A 69 8.91 -11.29 1.42
N THR A 70 8.08 -10.27 1.69
CA THR A 70 6.82 -10.45 2.42
C THR A 70 5.87 -11.36 1.65
N PHE A 71 5.78 -11.21 0.32
CA PHE A 71 4.89 -12.04 -0.49
C PHE A 71 5.37 -13.48 -0.60
N ALA A 72 6.68 -13.71 -0.59
CA ALA A 72 7.22 -15.06 -0.46
C ALA A 72 6.77 -15.73 0.85
N ARG A 73 6.82 -15.00 1.97
CA ARG A 73 6.34 -15.47 3.27
C ARG A 73 4.84 -15.68 3.30
N GLN A 74 4.05 -14.79 2.69
CA GLN A 74 2.60 -14.96 2.55
C GLN A 74 2.27 -16.24 1.78
N ILE A 75 2.97 -16.54 0.68
CA ILE A 75 2.78 -17.78 -0.09
C ILE A 75 3.01 -19.03 0.77
N GLU A 76 4.01 -18.99 1.66
CA GLU A 76 4.25 -20.06 2.63
C GLU A 76 3.12 -20.15 3.66
N LYS A 77 2.75 -19.03 4.30
CA LYS A 77 1.71 -18.94 5.34
C LYS A 77 0.32 -19.34 4.85
N ILE A 78 -0.05 -18.99 3.62
CA ILE A 78 -1.32 -19.41 2.98
C ILE A 78 -1.43 -20.95 2.92
N GLY A 79 -0.30 -21.66 2.86
CA GLY A 79 -0.28 -23.12 2.85
C GLY A 79 -1.06 -23.69 1.66
N PHE A 80 -2.02 -24.58 1.95
CA PHE A 80 -2.89 -25.21 0.95
C PHE A 80 -4.35 -24.76 1.07
N ASP A 81 -4.66 -23.88 2.02
CA ASP A 81 -6.04 -23.54 2.38
C ASP A 81 -6.72 -22.64 1.35
N TYR A 82 -5.93 -21.80 0.66
CA TYR A 82 -6.42 -20.83 -0.32
C TYR A 82 -5.61 -20.86 -1.63
N PRO A 83 -5.73 -21.91 -2.46
CA PRO A 83 -4.89 -22.09 -3.65
C PRO A 83 -5.02 -20.97 -4.69
N GLU A 84 -6.23 -20.42 -4.89
CA GLU A 84 -6.44 -19.28 -5.80
C GLU A 84 -5.79 -17.99 -5.27
N LEU A 85 -5.85 -17.75 -3.96
CA LEU A 85 -5.15 -16.64 -3.31
C LEU A 85 -3.64 -16.80 -3.44
N LYS A 86 -3.12 -18.00 -3.16
CA LYS A 86 -1.70 -18.33 -3.32
C LYS A 86 -1.19 -18.07 -4.73
N LEU A 87 -1.95 -18.47 -5.75
CA LEU A 87 -1.59 -18.23 -7.16
C LEU A 87 -1.49 -16.73 -7.47
N ASN A 88 -2.43 -15.94 -6.98
CA ASN A 88 -2.43 -14.50 -7.22
C ASN A 88 -1.30 -13.77 -6.48
N VAL A 89 -1.00 -14.16 -5.23
CA VAL A 89 0.17 -13.62 -4.49
C VAL A 89 1.48 -14.03 -5.17
N ALA A 90 1.58 -15.24 -5.74
CA ALA A 90 2.76 -15.66 -6.50
C ALA A 90 2.97 -14.83 -7.77
N ARG A 91 1.89 -14.44 -8.46
CA ARG A 91 1.98 -13.47 -9.56
C ARG A 91 2.46 -12.10 -9.06
N GLN A 92 1.89 -11.62 -7.96
CA GLN A 92 2.25 -10.34 -7.39
C GLN A 92 3.73 -10.29 -7.02
N LEU A 93 4.29 -11.31 -6.38
CA LEU A 93 5.74 -11.42 -6.10
C LEU A 93 6.59 -11.20 -7.37
N HIS A 94 6.19 -11.76 -8.50
CA HIS A 94 6.86 -11.51 -9.78
C HIS A 94 6.74 -10.05 -10.22
N ASP A 95 5.56 -9.47 -10.08
CA ASP A 95 5.27 -8.09 -10.46
C ASP A 95 6.11 -7.10 -9.64
N GLU A 96 6.23 -7.28 -8.33
CA GLU A 96 7.11 -6.48 -7.45
C GLU A 96 8.59 -6.53 -7.90
N MET A 97 9.10 -7.72 -8.20
CA MET A 97 10.48 -7.87 -8.68
C MET A 97 10.71 -7.19 -10.04
N ARG A 98 9.66 -7.08 -10.85
CA ARG A 98 9.68 -6.31 -12.10
C ARG A 98 9.62 -4.81 -11.80
N HIS A 99 8.78 -4.37 -10.87
CA HIS A 99 8.64 -2.97 -10.46
C HIS A 99 9.93 -2.42 -9.87
N PHE A 100 10.64 -3.19 -9.04
CA PHE A 100 11.99 -2.84 -8.56
C PHE A 100 12.91 -2.45 -9.71
N LYS A 101 12.99 -3.30 -10.75
CA LYS A 101 13.82 -3.03 -11.93
C LYS A 101 13.35 -1.79 -12.67
N MET A 102 12.05 -1.60 -12.81
CA MET A 102 11.46 -0.45 -13.48
C MET A 102 11.80 0.87 -12.77
N TYR A 103 11.63 0.95 -11.45
CA TYR A 103 12.00 2.14 -10.67
C TYR A 103 13.50 2.41 -10.67
N ARG A 104 14.32 1.36 -10.54
CA ARG A 104 15.78 1.48 -10.63
C ARG A 104 16.22 2.02 -11.98
N ASP A 105 15.71 1.44 -13.07
CA ASP A 105 16.06 1.87 -14.41
C ASP A 105 15.53 3.28 -14.71
N CYS A 106 14.35 3.63 -14.19
CA CYS A 106 13.80 4.98 -14.22
C CYS A 106 14.74 5.99 -13.54
N ALA A 107 15.19 5.69 -12.31
CA ALA A 107 16.12 6.55 -11.58
C ALA A 107 17.40 6.79 -12.39
N PHE A 108 17.98 5.76 -13.01
CA PHE A 108 19.18 5.92 -13.83
C PHE A 108 18.96 6.80 -15.05
N LYS A 109 17.83 6.67 -15.74
CA LYS A 109 17.51 7.53 -16.89
C LYS A 109 17.27 8.98 -16.49
N MET A 110 16.84 9.21 -15.26
CA MET A 110 16.67 10.54 -14.66
C MET A 110 18.00 11.14 -14.15
N GLY A 111 19.13 10.45 -14.30
CA GLY A 111 20.44 10.89 -13.82
C GLY A 111 20.75 10.49 -12.37
N GLY A 112 19.99 9.56 -11.81
CA GLY A 112 20.22 9.00 -10.48
C GLY A 112 21.49 8.17 -10.37
N LYS A 113 21.98 8.02 -9.14
CA LYS A 113 23.25 7.33 -8.86
C LYS A 113 23.03 5.84 -8.58
N LYS A 114 24.04 5.02 -8.92
CA LYS A 114 24.00 3.56 -8.76
C LYS A 114 24.25 3.08 -7.34
N ASP A 115 25.09 3.81 -6.61
CA ASP A 115 25.51 3.52 -5.22
C ASP A 115 24.32 3.49 -4.24
N VAL A 116 23.27 4.26 -4.48
CA VAL A 116 22.03 4.27 -3.67
C VAL A 116 21.32 2.91 -3.64
N PHE A 117 21.60 2.02 -4.61
CA PHE A 117 21.06 0.66 -4.65
C PHE A 117 22.00 -0.40 -4.05
N GLU A 118 23.18 -0.01 -3.56
CA GLU A 118 24.14 -0.95 -2.95
C GLU A 118 23.83 -1.19 -1.46
N THR A 119 23.20 -0.23 -0.79
CA THR A 119 22.80 -0.33 0.62
C THR A 119 21.34 0.10 0.80
N PRO A 120 20.50 -0.68 1.49
CA PRO A 120 19.14 -0.26 1.80
C PRO A 120 19.15 0.94 2.75
N GLU A 121 18.65 2.10 2.31
CA GLU A 121 18.53 3.29 3.17
C GLU A 121 17.14 3.42 3.82
N ALA A 122 16.17 2.59 3.43
CA ALA A 122 14.77 2.74 3.83
C ALA A 122 14.39 1.96 5.11
N LYS A 123 15.10 2.18 6.23
CA LYS A 123 14.80 1.53 7.53
C LYS A 123 13.31 1.61 7.94
N PRO A 124 12.63 2.75 7.76
CA PRO A 124 11.20 2.85 8.04
C PRO A 124 10.28 1.95 7.21
N LEU A 125 10.58 1.78 5.92
CA LEU A 125 9.88 0.88 5.01
C LEU A 125 10.02 -0.57 5.49
N PHE A 126 11.22 -0.92 5.94
CA PHE A 126 11.49 -2.24 6.49
C PHE A 126 10.66 -2.51 7.75
N ASN A 127 10.54 -1.54 8.66
CA ASN A 127 9.70 -1.68 9.85
C ASN A 127 8.22 -1.94 9.51
N MET A 128 7.69 -1.30 8.45
CA MET A 128 6.32 -1.54 7.98
C MET A 128 6.14 -2.99 7.51
N PHE A 129 7.06 -3.48 6.68
CA PHE A 129 6.99 -4.88 6.23
C PHE A 129 7.29 -5.87 7.36
N GLU A 130 8.12 -5.54 8.35
CA GLU A 130 8.30 -6.34 9.57
C GLU A 130 7.00 -6.44 10.39
N HIS A 131 6.24 -5.34 10.49
CA HIS A 131 4.90 -5.35 11.08
C HIS A 131 3.98 -6.30 10.32
N TYR A 132 3.92 -6.22 8.99
CA TYR A 132 3.10 -7.13 8.18
C TYR A 132 3.53 -8.59 8.37
N ASP A 133 4.83 -8.87 8.30
CA ASP A 133 5.37 -10.22 8.49
C ASP A 133 5.04 -10.81 9.88
N SER A 134 4.81 -9.96 10.88
CA SER A 134 4.42 -10.38 12.24
C SER A 134 2.98 -10.86 12.36
N ILE A 135 2.11 -10.50 11.40
CA ILE A 135 0.70 -10.90 11.39
C ILE A 135 0.61 -12.41 11.12
N GLN A 136 -0.10 -13.12 11.99
CA GLN A 136 -0.15 -14.59 11.98
C GLN A 136 -1.21 -15.14 11.03
N ASP A 137 -2.37 -14.47 10.94
CA ASP A 137 -3.44 -14.88 10.03
C ASP A 137 -3.10 -14.40 8.60
N PRO A 138 -2.97 -15.31 7.61
CA PRO A 138 -2.54 -14.94 6.27
C PRO A 138 -3.56 -14.04 5.55
N LEU A 139 -4.85 -14.15 5.87
CA LEU A 139 -5.86 -13.27 5.27
C LEU A 139 -5.72 -11.86 5.85
N GLU A 140 -5.50 -11.73 7.16
CA GLU A 140 -5.29 -10.41 7.79
C GLU A 140 -4.01 -9.74 7.29
N GLU A 141 -2.92 -10.50 7.17
CA GLU A 141 -1.65 -10.00 6.64
C GLU A 141 -1.84 -9.43 5.23
N ILE A 142 -2.57 -10.15 4.37
CA ILE A 142 -2.84 -9.73 3.00
C ILE A 142 -3.80 -8.54 2.93
N ILE A 143 -4.74 -8.44 3.87
CA ILE A 143 -5.63 -7.27 3.98
C ILE A 143 -4.82 -6.03 4.34
N CYS A 144 -3.94 -6.13 5.34
CA CYS A 144 -3.09 -5.01 5.74
C CYS A 144 -2.18 -4.53 4.61
N CYS A 145 -1.49 -5.46 3.93
CA CYS A 145 -0.53 -5.10 2.89
C CYS A 145 -1.23 -4.68 1.58
N GLN A 146 -2.02 -5.57 0.97
CA GLN A 146 -2.57 -5.32 -0.36
C GLN A 146 -3.86 -4.49 -0.37
N PHE A 147 -4.78 -4.73 0.58
CA PHE A 147 -6.09 -4.06 0.52
C PHE A 147 -6.02 -2.60 0.98
N ILE A 148 -5.16 -2.32 1.96
CA ILE A 148 -5.02 -1.01 2.61
C ILE A 148 -3.77 -0.28 2.11
N SER A 149 -2.58 -0.85 2.30
CA SER A 149 -1.31 -0.14 2.05
C SER A 149 -1.08 0.19 0.58
N GLU A 150 -1.17 -0.82 -0.30
CA GLU A 150 -1.02 -0.62 -1.76
C GLU A 150 -2.11 0.26 -2.36
N ARG A 151 -3.32 0.21 -1.81
CA ARG A 151 -4.38 1.15 -2.19
C ARG A 151 -3.99 2.59 -1.87
N GLY A 152 -3.40 2.80 -0.70
CA GLY A 152 -2.84 4.09 -0.30
C GLY A 152 -1.74 4.56 -1.24
N ALA A 153 -0.78 3.69 -1.56
CA ALA A 153 0.29 3.96 -2.52
C ALA A 153 -0.26 4.32 -3.92
N LEU A 154 -1.22 3.55 -4.43
CA LEU A 154 -1.87 3.80 -5.72
C LEU A 154 -2.52 5.19 -5.77
N ILE A 155 -3.30 5.54 -4.74
CA ILE A 155 -3.97 6.84 -4.65
C ILE A 155 -2.93 7.96 -4.54
N PHE A 156 -1.90 7.77 -3.73
CA PHE A 156 -0.78 8.70 -3.62
C PHE A 156 -0.11 8.96 -4.98
N PHE A 157 0.19 7.93 -5.78
CA PHE A 157 0.78 8.12 -7.10
C PHE A 157 -0.15 8.87 -8.05
N LYS A 158 -1.46 8.57 -8.05
CA LYS A 158 -2.44 9.31 -8.86
C LYS A 158 -2.49 10.79 -8.49
N GLU A 159 -2.33 11.13 -7.21
CA GLU A 159 -2.25 12.52 -6.76
C GLU A 159 -0.91 13.16 -7.13
N ALA A 160 0.21 12.46 -6.92
CA ALA A 160 1.55 12.97 -7.22
C ALA A 160 1.76 13.24 -8.73
N LEU A 161 1.20 12.41 -9.61
CA LEU A 161 1.30 12.59 -11.07
C LEU A 161 0.53 13.82 -11.60
N LYS A 162 -0.31 14.47 -10.78
CA LYS A 162 -0.93 15.76 -11.14
C LYS A 162 0.06 16.92 -11.19
N PHE A 163 1.24 16.76 -10.58
CA PHE A 163 2.32 17.74 -10.59
C PHE A 163 3.21 17.58 -11.83
N ASP A 164 4.06 18.59 -12.07
CA ASP A 164 5.07 18.51 -13.11
C ASP A 164 6.10 17.43 -12.75
N THR A 165 6.01 16.32 -13.46
CA THR A 165 6.73 15.07 -13.18
C THR A 165 7.61 14.74 -14.37
N HIS A 166 8.82 14.26 -14.09
CA HIS A 166 9.78 13.88 -15.10
C HIS A 166 9.14 12.82 -16.03
N PRO A 167 9.30 12.93 -17.36
CA PRO A 167 8.61 12.04 -18.31
C PRO A 167 8.88 10.55 -18.07
N GLU A 168 10.12 10.18 -17.75
CA GLU A 168 10.48 8.79 -17.42
C GLU A 168 9.77 8.26 -16.18
N LEU A 169 9.61 9.10 -15.14
CA LEU A 169 8.89 8.74 -13.94
C LEU A 169 7.41 8.53 -14.23
N ARG A 170 6.78 9.49 -14.93
CA ARG A 170 5.37 9.38 -15.33
C ARG A 170 5.11 8.09 -16.12
N SER A 171 5.92 7.84 -17.15
CA SER A 171 5.80 6.63 -17.97
C SER A 171 6.03 5.34 -17.17
N THR A 172 6.95 5.36 -16.21
CA THR A 172 7.21 4.20 -15.35
C THR A 172 6.01 3.91 -14.45
N VAL A 173 5.49 4.91 -13.75
CA VAL A 173 4.32 4.76 -12.88
C VAL A 173 3.11 4.29 -13.70
N GLU A 174 2.83 4.90 -14.85
CA GLU A 174 1.71 4.51 -15.73
C GLU A 174 1.76 3.03 -16.15
N ARG A 175 2.96 2.45 -16.30
CA ARG A 175 3.15 1.03 -16.61
C ARG A 175 2.97 0.11 -15.41
N ILE A 176 3.18 0.61 -14.20
CA ILE A 176 3.03 -0.12 -12.93
C ILE A 176 1.56 -0.12 -12.47
N LEU A 177 0.82 0.98 -12.69
CA LEU A 177 -0.57 1.16 -12.22
C LEU A 177 -1.52 -0.02 -12.49
N PRO A 178 -1.52 -0.70 -13.67
CA PRO A 178 -2.39 -1.84 -13.90
C PRO A 178 -2.08 -3.04 -12.99
N ASP A 179 -0.82 -3.22 -12.61
CA ASP A 179 -0.39 -4.28 -11.69
C ASP A 179 -0.88 -3.95 -10.27
N GLU A 180 -0.74 -2.71 -9.81
CA GLU A 180 -1.25 -2.27 -8.49
C GLU A 180 -2.77 -2.44 -8.34
N LEU A 181 -3.52 -2.17 -9.41
CA LEU A 181 -4.96 -2.44 -9.42
C LEU A 181 -5.27 -3.93 -9.24
N PHE A 182 -4.44 -4.81 -9.81
CA PHE A 182 -4.54 -6.24 -9.60
C PHE A 182 -4.16 -6.60 -8.16
N HIS A 183 -3.09 -6.04 -7.60
CA HIS A 183 -2.63 -6.31 -6.24
C HIS A 183 -3.69 -5.94 -5.19
N ILE A 184 -4.31 -4.76 -5.31
CA ILE A 184 -5.43 -4.35 -4.46
C ILE A 184 -6.62 -5.32 -4.58
N ALA A 185 -6.85 -5.87 -5.77
CA ALA A 185 -7.89 -6.88 -5.96
C ALA A 185 -7.56 -8.21 -5.26
N VAL A 186 -6.28 -8.57 -5.11
CA VAL A 186 -5.81 -9.69 -4.27
C VAL A 186 -6.14 -9.42 -2.81
N GLY A 187 -5.81 -8.23 -2.29
CA GLY A 187 -6.18 -7.79 -0.95
C GLY A 187 -7.69 -7.85 -0.71
N ARG A 188 -8.48 -7.37 -1.68
CA ARG A 188 -9.95 -7.41 -1.64
C ARG A 188 -10.49 -8.83 -1.62
N MET A 189 -9.83 -9.76 -2.31
CA MET A 189 -10.19 -11.17 -2.31
C MET A 189 -9.97 -11.78 -0.92
N ALA A 190 -8.84 -11.52 -0.27
CA ALA A 190 -8.57 -11.97 1.11
C ALA A 190 -9.58 -11.37 2.10
N ALA A 191 -9.88 -10.07 1.98
CA ALA A 191 -10.89 -9.38 2.80
C ALA A 191 -12.26 -10.06 2.67
N ARG A 192 -12.68 -10.40 1.45
CA ARG A 192 -13.94 -11.13 1.22
C ARG A 192 -13.91 -12.54 1.81
N MET A 193 -12.79 -13.26 1.69
CA MET A 193 -12.64 -14.60 2.27
C MET A 193 -12.79 -14.56 3.79
N LEU A 194 -12.15 -13.60 4.46
CA LEU A 194 -12.28 -13.41 5.90
C LEU A 194 -13.70 -12.97 6.29
N ALA A 195 -14.29 -12.00 5.58
CA ALA A 195 -15.65 -11.50 5.85
C ALA A 195 -16.74 -12.59 5.73
N LYS A 196 -16.52 -13.61 4.89
CA LYS A 196 -17.42 -14.77 4.76
C LYS A 196 -17.42 -15.70 5.98
N GLN A 197 -16.46 -15.57 6.88
CA GLN A 197 -16.40 -16.35 8.12
C GLN A 197 -17.42 -15.84 9.17
N GLY A 198 -18.09 -14.71 8.91
CA GLY A 198 -19.19 -14.20 9.71
C GLY A 198 -18.93 -12.81 10.28
N ARG A 199 -19.87 -12.34 11.10
CA ARG A 199 -19.89 -10.96 11.61
C ARG A 199 -18.66 -10.62 12.46
N SER A 200 -18.19 -11.54 13.30
CA SER A 200 -16.97 -11.33 14.10
C SER A 200 -15.72 -11.17 13.24
N ALA A 201 -15.65 -11.83 12.08
CA ALA A 201 -14.54 -11.63 11.14
C ALA A 201 -14.64 -10.29 10.41
N GLN A 202 -15.85 -9.80 10.13
CA GLN A 202 -16.06 -8.44 9.62
C GLN A 202 -15.64 -7.39 10.65
N GLU A 203 -15.96 -7.57 11.93
CA GLU A 203 -15.49 -6.71 13.04
C GLU A 203 -13.96 -6.66 13.08
N ARG A 204 -13.29 -7.82 13.02
CA ARG A 204 -11.81 -7.90 12.93
C ARG A 204 -11.27 -7.09 11.75
N ILE A 205 -11.88 -7.20 10.56
CA ILE A 205 -11.44 -6.40 9.39
C ILE A 205 -11.53 -4.90 9.67
N LEU A 206 -12.62 -4.43 10.30
CA LEU A 206 -12.77 -3.02 10.64
C LEU A 206 -11.73 -2.56 11.68
N GLU A 207 -11.39 -3.41 12.64
CA GLU A 207 -10.33 -3.15 13.63
C GLU A 207 -8.95 -3.05 12.96
N LEU A 208 -8.63 -3.98 12.06
CA LEU A 208 -7.40 -3.94 11.25
C LEU A 208 -7.33 -2.63 10.46
N VAL A 209 -8.38 -2.31 9.70
CA VAL A 209 -8.44 -1.09 8.90
C VAL A 209 -8.29 0.17 9.76
N THR A 210 -8.94 0.21 10.91
CA THR A 210 -8.80 1.34 11.82
C THR A 210 -7.36 1.51 12.27
N ARG A 211 -6.72 0.44 12.75
CA ARG A 211 -5.34 0.46 13.22
C ARG A 211 -4.36 0.86 12.11
N GLU A 212 -4.48 0.28 10.93
CA GLU A 212 -3.58 0.58 9.81
C GLU A 212 -3.74 2.03 9.32
N LEU A 213 -4.92 2.65 9.45
CA LEU A 213 -5.17 4.04 9.06
C LEU A 213 -4.85 5.06 10.16
N GLU A 214 -4.75 4.65 11.43
CA GLU A 214 -4.36 5.54 12.53
C GLU A 214 -2.95 6.10 12.33
N PHE A 215 -2.03 5.27 11.84
CA PHE A 215 -0.64 5.65 11.63
C PHE A 215 -0.44 6.79 10.60
N PRO A 216 -0.96 6.69 9.36
CA PRO A 216 -0.89 7.79 8.40
C PRO A 216 -1.65 9.05 8.89
N ALA A 217 -2.75 8.87 9.62
CA ALA A 217 -3.54 9.99 10.14
C ALA A 217 -2.82 10.78 11.24
N GLN A 218 -2.12 10.09 12.14
CA GLN A 218 -1.29 10.72 13.18
C GLN A 218 -0.12 11.50 12.57
N SER A 219 0.50 10.95 11.52
CA SER A 219 1.61 11.60 10.80
C SER A 219 1.16 12.91 10.14
N ILE A 220 -0.02 12.95 9.53
CA ILE A 220 -0.62 14.16 8.95
C ILE A 220 -1.02 15.18 10.02
N ALA A 221 -1.57 14.73 11.14
CA ALA A 221 -2.05 15.59 12.23
C ALA A 221 -0.89 16.24 13.01
N ALA A 222 0.25 15.57 13.13
CA ALA A 222 1.42 16.05 13.86
C ALA A 222 2.27 17.07 13.07
N GLY A 223 1.92 17.39 11.81
CA GLY A 223 2.69 18.33 10.99
C GLY A 223 4.14 17.91 10.77
N ARG A 224 4.45 16.62 10.83
CA ARG A 224 5.79 16.10 10.54
C ARG A 224 6.00 16.13 9.03
N GLU A 225 6.47 17.28 8.57
CA GLU A 225 6.77 17.56 7.16
C GLU A 225 7.97 16.71 6.70
N GLY A 226 7.83 16.02 5.56
CA GLY A 226 8.93 15.31 4.89
C GLY A 226 8.93 13.78 4.96
N GLN A 227 7.94 13.16 5.61
CA GLN A 227 7.85 11.70 5.76
C GLN A 227 6.63 11.15 5.01
N ILE A 228 6.86 10.25 4.03
CA ILE A 228 5.82 9.73 3.13
C ILE A 228 4.80 8.90 3.94
N PRO A 229 3.49 9.21 3.92
CA PRO A 229 2.53 8.67 4.88
C PRO A 229 2.14 7.23 4.60
N PHE A 230 2.37 6.73 3.37
CA PHE A 230 2.08 5.35 2.99
C PHE A 230 3.28 4.43 3.07
N ILE A 231 4.43 4.99 3.47
CA ILE A 231 5.65 4.25 3.47
C ILE A 231 6.54 4.90 4.52
N GLY A 232 6.57 4.23 5.68
CA GLY A 232 6.81 4.84 6.99
C GLY A 232 8.02 5.76 7.10
N PHE A 233 7.93 6.63 8.12
CA PHE A 233 8.90 7.52 8.78
C PHE A 233 9.98 8.18 7.91
#